data_AF-A0A382WEB5-F1
#
_entry.id   AF-A0A382WEB5-F1
#
_cell.length_a   1.000
_cell.length_b   1.000
_cell.length_c   1.000
_cell.angle_alpha   90.00
_cell.angle_beta   90.00
_cell.angle_gamma   90.00
#
_symmetry.space_group_name_H-M   'P 1'
#
loop_
_entity.id
_entity.type
_entity.pdbx_description
1 polymer ?
#
loop_
_entity_poly.entity_id
_entity_poly.type
_entity_poly.pdbx_seq_one_letter_code
_entity_poly.pdbx_strand_id
1 'polypeptide(L)'
;MEVVTVTREGEAFAIASGLYLGGKHPLVVIQNTGFFESGDAFRGMAHNMGVPLVMLLGYRGYKSLAPGAPRIDTAASFFEPTLKAWDIPYAVLASEEEVTEQ
;
A
#
# COMPACT_ATOMS: atom_id res chain seq x y z
N MET A 1 -7.36 5.17 -18.20
CA MET A 1 -6.80 4.33 -17.12
C MET A 1 -7.37 2.93 -17.29
N GLU A 2 -6.52 1.92 -17.37
CA GLU A 2 -6.92 0.52 -17.51
C GLU A 2 -6.79 -0.17 -16.14
N VAL A 3 -7.78 -0.96 -15.75
CA VAL A 3 -7.75 -1.72 -14.50
C VAL A 3 -7.30 -3.14 -14.80
N VAL A 4 -6.15 -3.52 -14.25
CA VAL A 4 -5.65 -4.90 -14.30
C VAL A 4 -5.89 -5.53 -12.93
N THR A 5 -6.75 -6.55 -12.88
CA THR A 5 -7.02 -7.30 -11.65
C THR A 5 -5.96 -8.36 -11.41
N VAL A 6 -5.69 -8.64 -10.13
CA VAL A 6 -4.80 -9.73 -9.72
C VAL A 6 -5.59 -10.84 -9.04
N THR A 7 -5.06 -12.06 -9.03
CA THR A 7 -5.70 -13.19 -8.36
C THR A 7 -5.42 -13.16 -6.85
N ARG A 8 -4.21 -12.71 -6.50
CA ARG A 8 -3.69 -12.57 -5.14
C ARG A 8 -2.95 -11.25 -5.01
N GLU A 9 -2.99 -10.67 -3.83
CA GLU A 9 -2.37 -9.36 -3.56
C GLU A 9 -0.86 -9.38 -3.81
N GLY A 10 -0.16 -10.47 -3.49
CA GLY A 10 1.25 -10.67 -3.82
C GLY A 10 1.60 -10.52 -5.31
N GLU A 11 0.69 -10.81 -6.24
CA GLU A 11 0.96 -10.69 -7.68
C GLU A 11 1.00 -9.23 -8.15
N ALA A 12 0.36 -8.31 -7.41
CA ALA A 12 0.22 -6.91 -7.82
C ALA A 12 1.57 -6.23 -8.05
N PHE A 13 2.55 -6.50 -7.19
CA PHE A 13 3.88 -5.90 -7.30
C PHE A 13 4.69 -6.47 -8.46
N ALA A 14 4.59 -7.77 -8.73
CA ALA A 14 5.27 -8.39 -9.87
C ALA A 14 4.69 -7.87 -11.20
N ILE A 15 3.36 -7.79 -11.30
CA ILE A 15 2.67 -7.29 -12.50
C ILE A 15 2.98 -5.80 -12.71
N ALA A 16 2.88 -4.97 -11.66
CA ALA A 16 3.20 -3.56 -11.75
C ALA A 16 4.67 -3.33 -12.15
N SER A 17 5.60 -4.09 -11.57
CA SER A 17 7.03 -3.98 -11.92
C SER A 17 7.29 -4.39 -13.38
N GLY A 18 6.64 -5.45 -13.86
CA GLY A 18 6.71 -5.87 -15.25
C GLY A 18 6.13 -4.82 -16.22
N LEU A 19 4.98 -4.24 -15.88
CA LEU A 19 4.36 -3.15 -16.65
C LEU A 19 5.29 -1.92 -16.71
N TYR A 20 5.91 -1.56 -15.58
CA TYR A 20 6.88 -0.46 -15.53
C TYR A 20 8.08 -0.73 -16.44
N LEU A 21 8.68 -1.92 -16.36
CA LEU A 21 9.77 -2.33 -17.25
C LEU A 21 9.36 -2.33 -18.74
N GLY A 22 8.09 -2.61 -19.02
CA GLY A 22 7.49 -2.50 -20.36
C GLY A 22 7.18 -1.07 -20.82
N GLY A 23 7.61 -0.05 -20.08
CA GLY A 23 7.42 1.36 -20.42
C GLY A 23 6.06 1.95 -20.03
N LYS A 24 5.33 1.30 -19.11
CA LYS A 24 4.08 1.84 -18.54
C LYS A 24 4.36 2.55 -17.21
N HIS A 25 3.34 3.27 -16.70
CA HIS A 25 3.38 3.95 -15.39
C HIS A 25 2.24 3.42 -14.51
N PRO A 26 2.42 2.25 -13.87
CA PRO A 26 1.38 1.63 -13.07
C PRO A 26 1.26 2.27 -11.69
N LEU A 27 0.08 2.11 -11.10
CA LEU A 27 -0.21 2.42 -9.71
C LEU A 27 -0.87 1.18 -9.09
N VAL A 28 -0.51 0.85 -7.84
CA VAL A 28 -1.10 -0.27 -7.11
C VAL A 28 -2.12 0.24 -6.10
N VAL A 29 -3.34 -0.28 -6.16
CA VAL A 29 -4.37 -0.07 -5.13
C VAL A 29 -4.51 -1.35 -4.32
N ILE A 30 -4.25 -1.29 -3.02
CA ILE A 30 -4.22 -2.47 -2.15
C ILE A 30 -4.64 -2.11 -0.72
N GLN A 31 -5.38 -2.98 -0.04
CA GLN A 31 -5.68 -2.79 1.39
C GLN A 31 -4.47 -3.20 2.24
N ASN A 32 -4.25 -2.54 3.38
CA ASN A 32 -3.16 -2.85 4.32
C ASN A 32 -3.06 -4.35 4.71
N THR A 33 -4.17 -5.08 4.82
CA THR A 33 -4.14 -6.54 5.06
C THR A 33 -3.46 -7.31 3.93
N GLY A 34 -3.83 -7.02 2.68
CA GLY A 34 -3.16 -7.56 1.49
C GLY A 34 -1.72 -7.08 1.38
N PHE A 35 -1.42 -5.86 1.82
CA PHE A 35 -0.05 -5.34 1.87
C PHE A 35 0.86 -6.17 2.78
N PHE A 36 0.36 -6.61 3.94
CA PHE A 36 1.13 -7.50 4.81
C PHE A 36 1.43 -8.85 4.15
N GLU A 37 0.47 -9.43 3.42
CA GLU A 37 0.65 -10.69 2.70
C GLU A 37 1.66 -10.57 1.55
N SER A 38 1.61 -9.46 0.84
CA SER A 38 2.40 -9.20 -0.36
C SER A 38 3.81 -8.68 -0.09
N GLY A 39 4.23 -8.62 1.18
CA GLY A 39 5.50 -8.02 1.60
C GLY A 39 6.75 -8.55 0.89
N ASP A 40 6.84 -9.86 0.68
CA ASP A 40 7.99 -10.44 -0.03
C ASP A 40 8.02 -10.01 -1.51
N ALA A 41 6.85 -10.01 -2.17
CA ALA A 41 6.73 -9.56 -3.55
C ALA A 41 7.02 -8.06 -3.70
N PHE A 42 6.51 -7.23 -2.79
CA PHE A 42 6.86 -5.80 -2.75
C PHE A 42 8.37 -5.60 -2.60
N ARG A 43 8.98 -6.22 -1.58
CA ARG A 43 10.39 -6.05 -1.27
C ARG A 43 11.26 -6.52 -2.43
N GLY A 44 10.96 -7.68 -3.01
CA GLY A 44 11.72 -8.28 -4.11
C GLY A 44 11.54 -7.54 -5.43
N MET A 45 10.29 -7.34 -5.85
CA MET A 45 9.97 -6.93 -7.23
C MET A 45 9.89 -5.41 -7.40
N ALA A 46 9.48 -4.68 -6.37
CA ALA A 46 9.39 -3.22 -6.43
C ALA A 46 10.57 -2.54 -5.74
N HIS A 47 10.77 -2.80 -4.44
CA HIS A 47 11.74 -2.08 -3.61
C HIS A 47 13.19 -2.36 -4.02
N ASN A 48 13.63 -3.63 -4.00
CA ASN A 48 15.02 -3.99 -4.33
C ASN A 48 15.37 -3.72 -5.80
N MET A 49 14.39 -3.79 -6.70
CA MET A 49 14.57 -3.48 -8.12
C MET A 49 14.58 -1.97 -8.38
N GLY A 50 14.29 -1.12 -7.38
CA GLY A 50 14.26 0.33 -7.53
C GLY A 50 13.15 0.82 -8.46
N VAL A 51 12.02 0.11 -8.52
CA VAL A 51 10.87 0.50 -9.34
C VAL A 51 10.17 1.70 -8.69
N PRO A 52 10.02 2.85 -9.37
CA PRO A 52 9.34 4.02 -8.82
C PRO A 52 7.83 3.83 -8.88
N LEU A 53 7.30 3.03 -7.97
CA LEU A 53 5.89 2.65 -7.90
C LEU A 53 5.12 3.51 -6.90
N VAL A 54 3.97 4.05 -7.33
CA VAL A 54 3.01 4.71 -6.43
C VAL A 54 1.99 3.69 -5.92
N MET A 55 1.68 3.76 -4.62
CA MET A 55 0.70 2.88 -3.97
C MET A 55 -0.42 3.70 -3.32
N LEU A 56 -1.67 3.31 -3.56
CA LEU A 56 -2.83 3.75 -2.79
C LEU A 56 -3.21 2.63 -1.83
N LEU A 57 -2.99 2.90 -0.54
CA LEU A 57 -3.13 1.91 0.51
C LEU A 57 -4.42 2.12 1.30
N GLY A 58 -5.35 1.18 1.18
CA GLY A 58 -6.58 1.20 1.98
C GLY A 58 -6.28 0.97 3.46
N TYR A 59 -6.52 1.97 4.31
CA TYR A 59 -6.22 1.91 5.75
C TYR A 59 -7.36 1.25 6.55
N ARG A 60 -7.48 -0.09 6.45
CA ARG A 60 -8.47 -0.83 7.24
C ARG A 60 -8.19 -0.68 8.73
N GLY A 61 -9.24 -0.38 9.47
CA GLY A 61 -9.21 -0.30 10.93
C GLY A 61 -8.67 1.03 11.46
N TYR A 62 -8.41 2.02 10.62
CA TYR A 62 -7.90 3.34 11.04
C TYR A 62 -8.70 3.94 12.20
N LYS A 63 -10.04 3.92 12.15
CA LYS A 63 -10.93 4.42 13.21
C LYS A 63 -10.74 3.72 14.57
N SER A 64 -10.19 2.51 14.58
CA SER A 64 -9.91 1.77 15.83
C SER A 64 -8.69 2.31 16.59
N LEU A 65 -7.91 3.20 15.98
CA LEU A 65 -6.80 3.91 16.62
C LEU A 65 -7.26 5.11 17.46
N ALA A 66 -8.54 5.50 17.36
CA ALA A 66 -9.08 6.61 18.14
C ALA A 66 -9.07 6.30 19.66
N PRO A 67 -8.78 7.30 20.52
CA PRO A 67 -8.84 7.12 21.96
C PRO A 67 -10.21 6.58 22.43
N GLY A 68 -10.19 5.59 23.32
CA GLY A 68 -11.41 4.99 23.86
C GLY A 68 -12.09 3.95 22.94
N ALA A 69 -11.48 3.58 21.81
CA ALA A 69 -11.96 2.46 21.01
C ALA A 69 -12.02 1.16 21.84
N PRO A 70 -13.10 0.36 21.74
CA PRO A 70 -13.27 -0.85 22.55
C PRO A 70 -12.29 -1.96 22.18
N ARG A 71 -11.75 -1.92 20.96
CA ARG A 71 -10.73 -2.83 20.44
C ARG A 71 -9.94 -2.12 19.35
N ILE A 72 -8.65 -2.40 19.29
CA ILE A 72 -7.75 -1.97 18.22
C ILE A 72 -7.65 -3.10 17.18
N ASP A 73 -7.88 -2.79 15.90
CA ASP A 73 -7.67 -3.73 14.79
C ASP A 73 -6.15 -3.85 14.55
N THR A 74 -5.65 -5.10 14.56
CA THR A 74 -4.21 -5.36 14.36
C THR A 74 -3.74 -4.93 12.98
N ALA A 75 -4.62 -4.97 11.97
CA ALA A 75 -4.29 -4.46 10.66
C ALA A 75 -3.99 -2.97 10.70
N ALA A 76 -4.62 -2.22 11.61
CA ALA A 76 -4.38 -0.79 11.75
C ALA A 76 -3.14 -0.49 12.60
N SER A 77 -2.99 -1.17 13.74
CA SER A 77 -1.88 -0.92 14.68
C SER A 77 -0.51 -1.31 14.12
N PHE A 78 -0.45 -2.27 13.20
CA PHE A 78 0.81 -2.70 12.60
C PHE A 78 1.16 -1.94 11.32
N PHE A 79 0.24 -1.16 10.76
CA PHE A 79 0.39 -0.67 9.39
C PHE A 79 1.51 0.36 9.25
N GLU A 80 1.35 1.54 9.87
CA GLU A 80 2.38 2.58 9.86
C GLU A 80 3.74 2.11 10.42
N PRO A 81 3.81 1.31 11.51
CA PRO A 81 5.07 0.71 11.94
C PRO A 81 5.75 -0.16 10.87
N THR A 82 4.97 -0.94 10.11
CA THR A 82 5.51 -1.76 9.01
C THR A 82 6.03 -0.88 7.88
N LEU A 83 5.27 0.12 7.45
CA LEU A 83 5.70 1.06 6.40
C LEU A 83 7.01 1.75 6.79
N LYS A 84 7.12 2.17 8.05
CA LYS A 84 8.32 2.80 8.60
C LYS A 84 9.50 1.84 8.67
N ALA A 85 9.26 0.58 9.07
CA ALA A 85 10.30 -0.45 9.11
C ALA A 85 10.83 -0.83 7.73
N TRP A 86 10.01 -0.69 6.68
CA TRP A 86 10.37 -0.97 5.29
C TRP A 86 10.85 0.26 4.53
N ASP A 87 11.06 1.38 5.23
CA ASP A 87 11.53 2.65 4.67
C ASP A 87 10.66 3.13 3.49
N ILE A 88 9.35 3.00 3.64
CA ILE A 88 8.39 3.44 2.62
C ILE A 88 7.93 4.86 2.97
N PRO A 89 8.15 5.85 2.09
CA PRO A 89 7.57 7.17 2.29
C PRO A 89 6.04 7.11 2.08
N TYR A 90 5.28 7.70 3.01
CA TYR A 90 3.82 7.76 2.91
C TYR A 90 3.27 9.06 3.50
N ALA A 91 2.08 9.42 3.04
CA ALA A 91 1.19 10.38 3.67
C ALA A 91 -0.12 9.68 4.02
N VAL A 92 -0.72 10.03 5.16
CA VAL A 92 -2.05 9.55 5.54
C VAL A 92 -3.05 10.61 5.10
N LEU A 93 -4.08 10.19 4.37
CA LEU A 93 -5.21 11.03 3.99
C LEU A 93 -6.38 10.68 4.91
N ALA A 94 -6.65 11.53 5.90
CA ALA A 94 -7.65 11.29 6.93
C ALA A 94 -8.97 12.02 6.67
N SER A 95 -8.95 13.03 5.79
CA SER A 95 -10.10 13.88 5.44
C SER A 95 -10.14 14.17 3.93
N GLU A 96 -11.30 14.56 3.41
CA GLU A 96 -11.45 14.90 1.98
C GLU A 96 -10.68 16.19 1.64
N GLU A 97 -10.59 17.11 2.60
CA GLU A 97 -9.92 18.39 2.48
C GLU A 97 -8.40 18.25 2.22
N GLU A 98 -7.76 17.24 2.82
CA GLU A 98 -6.32 16.95 2.65
C GLU A 98 -5.96 16.47 1.24
N VAL A 99 -6.93 15.96 0.47
CA VAL A 99 -6.69 15.46 -0.90
C VAL A 99 -6.45 16.61 -1.89
N THR A 100 -6.99 17.80 -1.61
CA THR A 100 -6.92 18.97 -2.50
C THR A 100 -5.69 19.87 -2.30
N GLU A 101 -4.92 19.66 -1.23
CA GLU A 101 -3.80 20.53 -0.83
C GLU A 101 -2.40 19.95 -1.14
N GLN A 102 -2.31 18.79 -1.81
CA GLN A 102 -1.04 18.14 -2.23
C GLN A 102 -0.80 18.28 -3.74
#